data_AF-A0A4R1HPX8-F1
#
_entry.id   AF-A0A4R1HPX8-F1
#
_cell.length_a   1.000
_cell.length_b   1.000
_cell.length_c   1.000
_cell.angle_alpha   90.00
_cell.angle_beta   90.00
_cell.angle_gamma   90.00
#
_symmetry.space_group_name_H-M   'P 1'
#
loop_
_entity.id
_entity.type
_entity.pdbx_description
1 polymer ?
#
loop_
_entity_poly.entity_id
_entity_poly.type
_entity_poly.pdbx_seq_one_letter_code
_entity_poly.pdbx_strand_id
1 'polypeptide(L)'
;MDPTRWLTADEQQLSSRALRTGLALSGLDLDALWSRCVALEEFPAMPWLAAVLDDSQARTAHQHDVIAQALNDTFLDDGQDHPVRYTAQLADEPPI
;
A
#
# COMPACT_ATOMS: atom_id res chain seq x y z
N MET A 1 11.07 -10.30 -8.14
CA MET A 1 10.70 -10.58 -6.74
C MET A 1 9.54 -11.57 -6.78
N ASP A 2 9.42 -12.50 -5.82
CA ASP A 2 8.26 -13.40 -5.76
C ASP A 2 7.04 -12.63 -5.21
N PRO A 3 5.97 -12.42 -6.00
CA PRO A 3 4.79 -11.65 -5.58
C PRO A 3 4.02 -12.34 -4.44
N THR A 4 4.10 -13.67 -4.35
CA THR A 4 3.39 -14.46 -3.33
C THR A 4 4.13 -14.53 -2.01
N ARG A 5 5.34 -13.98 -1.95
CA ARG A 5 6.16 -13.90 -0.73
C ARG A 5 5.46 -13.07 0.34
N TRP A 6 5.37 -13.64 1.54
CA TRP A 6 5.00 -12.91 2.74
C TRP A 6 6.12 -11.95 3.15
N LEU A 7 5.75 -10.70 3.46
CA LEU A 7 6.70 -9.72 3.99
C LEU A 7 7.19 -10.15 5.39
N THR A 8 8.47 -9.92 5.70
CA THR A 8 9.04 -10.10 7.04
C THR A 8 8.42 -9.11 8.03
N ALA A 9 8.56 -9.32 9.34
CA ALA A 9 7.99 -8.42 10.34
C ALA A 9 8.43 -6.94 10.14
N ASP A 10 9.71 -6.72 9.83
CA ASP A 10 10.24 -5.38 9.57
C ASP A 10 9.63 -4.77 8.28
N GLU A 11 9.48 -5.57 7.23
CA GLU A 11 8.83 -5.15 5.98
C GLU A 11 7.33 -4.88 6.17
N GLN A 12 6.63 -5.65 7.01
CA GLN A 12 5.23 -5.39 7.38
C GLN A 12 5.13 -3.99 8.00
N GLN A 13 5.96 -3.69 8.99
CA GLN A 13 5.92 -2.40 9.68
C GLN A 13 6.24 -1.22 8.74
N LEU A 14 7.28 -1.36 7.91
CA LEU A 14 7.66 -0.34 6.92
C LEU A 14 6.56 -0.11 5.90
N SER A 15 5.99 -1.18 5.37
CA SER A 15 4.90 -1.11 4.42
C SER A 15 3.66 -0.46 5.08
N SER A 16 3.33 -0.76 6.34
CA SER A 16 2.12 -0.26 7.00
C SER A 16 2.25 1.25 7.24
N ARG A 17 3.47 1.69 7.56
CA ARG A 17 3.80 3.11 7.64
C ARG A 17 3.71 3.79 6.27
N ALA A 18 4.34 3.24 5.24
CA ALA A 18 4.33 3.83 3.90
C ALA A 18 2.90 3.96 3.34
N LEU A 19 2.07 2.92 3.50
CA LEU A 19 0.68 2.93 3.05
C LEU A 19 -0.18 3.93 3.83
N ARG A 20 0.00 4.04 5.16
CA ARG A 20 -0.70 5.05 5.96
C ARG A 20 -0.28 6.47 5.60
N THR A 21 1.01 6.72 5.40
CA THR A 21 1.50 8.03 4.94
C THR A 21 0.91 8.35 3.57
N GLY A 22 0.96 7.41 2.62
CA GLY A 22 0.38 7.58 1.29
C GLY A 22 -1.12 7.89 1.34
N LEU A 23 -1.88 7.14 2.14
CA LEU A 23 -3.32 7.40 2.32
C LEU A 23 -3.57 8.80 2.89
N ALA A 24 -2.86 9.19 3.95
CA ALA A 24 -3.01 10.50 4.56
C ALA A 24 -2.68 11.66 3.60
N LEU A 25 -1.69 11.47 2.72
CA LEU A 25 -1.29 12.48 1.73
C LEU A 25 -2.18 12.50 0.48
N SER A 26 -2.78 11.37 0.12
CA SER A 26 -3.64 11.24 -1.07
C SER A 26 -5.00 11.93 -0.93
N GLY A 27 -5.41 12.29 0.30
CA GLY A 27 -6.74 12.84 0.57
C GLY A 27 -7.89 11.84 0.42
N LEU A 28 -7.59 10.56 0.20
CA LEU A 28 -8.61 9.51 0.11
C LEU A 28 -9.08 9.06 1.48
N ASP A 29 -10.32 8.61 1.53
CA ASP A 29 -10.79 7.76 2.61
C ASP A 29 -10.52 6.28 2.31
N LEU A 30 -10.81 5.43 3.30
CA LEU A 30 -10.60 3.99 3.20
C LEU A 30 -11.46 3.35 2.11
N ASP A 31 -12.69 3.84 1.92
CA ASP A 31 -13.64 3.29 0.95
C ASP A 31 -13.18 3.55 -0.48
N ALA A 32 -12.68 4.76 -0.77
CA ALA A 32 -12.10 5.14 -2.04
C ALA A 32 -10.81 4.35 -2.34
N LEU A 33 -9.93 4.19 -1.35
CA LEU A 33 -8.72 3.38 -1.50
C LEU A 33 -9.07 1.92 -1.82
N TRP A 34 -10.00 1.32 -1.07
CA TRP A 34 -10.43 -0.05 -1.31
C TRP A 34 -11.03 -0.22 -2.71
N SER A 35 -11.90 0.71 -3.13
CA SER A 35 -12.52 0.68 -4.45
C SER A 35 -11.48 0.73 -5.58
N ARG A 36 -10.40 1.52 -5.40
CA ARG A 36 -9.28 1.55 -6.35
C ARG A 36 -8.49 0.25 -6.37
N CYS A 37 -8.23 -0.37 -5.22
CA CYS A 37 -7.55 -1.67 -5.17
C CYS A 37 -8.36 -2.75 -5.92
N VAL A 38 -9.68 -2.77 -5.74
CA VAL A 38 -10.59 -3.68 -6.45
C VAL A 38 -10.63 -3.41 -7.97
N ALA A 39 -10.43 -2.17 -8.40
CA ALA A 39 -10.36 -1.82 -9.82
C ALA A 39 -9.07 -2.31 -10.49
N LEU A 40 -7.99 -2.47 -9.72
CA LEU A 40 -6.73 -3.04 -10.22
C LEU A 40 -6.82 -4.56 -10.36
N GLU A 41 -7.38 -5.24 -9.35
CA GLU A 41 -7.50 -6.69 -9.33
C GLU A 41 -8.49 -7.20 -8.27
N GLU A 42 -8.70 -8.53 -8.23
CA GLU A 42 -9.41 -9.16 -7.11
C GLU A 42 -8.65 -8.90 -5.80
N PHE A 43 -9.24 -8.06 -4.95
CA PHE A 43 -8.60 -7.56 -3.73
C PHE A 43 -9.36 -8.00 -2.48
N PRO A 44 -8.68 -8.25 -1.34
CA PRO A 44 -9.34 -8.59 -0.09
C PRO A 44 -10.40 -7.57 0.34
N ALA A 45 -11.32 -8.01 1.21
CA ALA A 45 -12.39 -7.17 1.71
C ALA A 45 -11.87 -5.95 2.48
N MET A 46 -12.66 -4.88 2.50
CA MET A 46 -12.32 -3.62 3.17
C MET A 46 -11.83 -3.74 4.62
N PRO A 47 -12.41 -4.61 5.49
CA PRO A 47 -11.88 -4.79 6.86
C PRO A 47 -10.43 -5.30 6.89
N TRP A 48 -10.02 -6.09 5.90
CA TRP A 48 -8.64 -6.56 5.77
C TRP A 48 -7.70 -5.39 5.44
N LEU A 49 -8.11 -4.48 4.56
CA LEU A 49 -7.33 -3.28 4.23
C LEU A 49 -7.16 -2.37 5.46
N ALA A 50 -8.22 -2.18 6.24
CA ALA A 50 -8.15 -1.43 7.50
C ALA A 50 -7.12 -2.03 8.47
N ALA A 51 -7.14 -3.36 8.63
CA ALA A 51 -6.22 -4.08 9.50
C ALA A 51 -4.76 -4.04 8.99
N VAL A 52 -4.56 -4.02 7.66
CA VAL A 52 -3.24 -3.81 7.06
C VAL A 52 -2.70 -2.42 7.38
N LEU A 53 -3.54 -1.38 7.28
CA LEU A 53 -3.14 -0.02 7.61
C LEU A 53 -2.81 0.13 9.10
N ASP A 54 -3.53 -0.59 9.98
CA ASP A 54 -3.27 -0.66 11.42
C ASP A 54 -2.12 -1.61 11.81
N ASP A 55 -1.42 -2.19 10.83
CA ASP A 55 -0.32 -3.16 11.06
C ASP A 55 -0.74 -4.42 11.85
N SER A 56 -2.05 -4.70 11.95
CA SER A 56 -2.59 -5.86 12.66
C SER A 56 -2.82 -7.07 11.74
N GLN A 57 -2.66 -6.89 10.43
CA GLN A 57 -2.80 -7.94 9.42
C GLN A 57 -1.57 -8.02 8.52
N ALA A 58 -1.00 -9.23 8.43
CA ALA A 58 0.09 -9.53 7.52
C ALA A 58 -0.38 -9.55 6.07
N ARG A 59 0.51 -9.17 5.15
CA ARG A 59 0.30 -9.19 3.70
C ARG A 59 1.50 -9.72 2.92
N THR A 60 1.24 -10.09 1.67
CA THR A 60 2.27 -10.43 0.69
C THR A 60 2.85 -9.19 0.02
N ALA A 61 4.00 -9.36 -0.64
CA ALA A 61 4.61 -8.32 -1.48
C ALA A 61 3.62 -7.78 -2.52
N HIS A 62 2.93 -8.68 -3.22
CA HIS A 62 1.93 -8.33 -4.22
C HIS A 62 0.80 -7.48 -3.64
N GLN A 63 0.23 -7.90 -2.51
CA GLN A 63 -0.84 -7.17 -1.86
C GLN A 63 -0.41 -5.76 -1.42
N HIS A 64 0.84 -5.60 -0.94
CA HIS A 64 1.38 -4.26 -0.68
C HIS A 64 1.48 -3.44 -1.97
N ASP A 65 2.03 -4.02 -3.03
CA ASP A 65 2.28 -3.33 -4.30
C ASP A 65 0.97 -2.87 -4.96
N VAL A 66 -0.13 -3.60 -4.78
CA VAL A 66 -1.46 -3.21 -5.26
C VAL A 66 -1.99 -1.99 -4.52
N ILE A 67 -1.85 -1.94 -3.19
CA ILE A 67 -2.26 -0.76 -2.41
C ILE A 67 -1.36 0.43 -2.77
N ALA A 68 -0.05 0.20 -2.91
CA ALA A 68 0.90 1.24 -3.31
C ALA A 68 0.57 1.78 -4.71
N GLN A 69 0.21 0.91 -5.65
CA GLN A 69 -0.24 1.30 -6.99
C GLN A 69 -1.50 2.17 -6.91
N ALA A 70 -2.53 1.73 -6.18
CA ALA A 70 -3.77 2.48 -6.05
C ALA A 70 -3.57 3.90 -5.46
N LEU A 71 -2.63 4.03 -4.52
CA LEU A 71 -2.24 5.33 -3.97
C LEU A 71 -1.45 6.16 -4.99
N ASN A 72 -0.44 5.57 -5.64
CA ASN A 72 0.38 6.25 -6.64
C ASN A 72 -0.42 6.74 -7.84
N ASP A 73 -1.41 5.98 -8.31
CA ASP A 73 -2.32 6.43 -9.37
C ASP A 73 -3.07 7.70 -8.99
N THR A 74 -3.40 7.87 -7.70
CA THR A 74 -4.04 9.10 -7.20
C THR A 74 -3.09 10.29 -7.25
N PHE A 75 -1.82 10.09 -6.89
CA PHE A 75 -0.80 11.14 -6.99
C PHE A 75 -0.50 11.51 -8.45
N LEU A 76 -0.46 10.52 -9.34
CA LEU A 76 -0.30 10.73 -10.77
C LEU A 76 -1.45 11.52 -11.39
N ASP A 77 -2.69 11.22 -11.03
CA ASP A 77 -3.88 11.95 -11.49
C ASP A 77 -3.79 13.45 -11.13
N ASP A 78 -3.14 13.76 -10.00
CA ASP A 78 -2.87 15.13 -9.53
C ASP A 78 -1.58 15.75 -10.10
N GLY A 79 -0.89 15.05 -11.02
CA GLY A 79 0.36 15.49 -11.63
C GLY A 79 1.58 15.44 -10.70
N GLN A 80 1.49 14.68 -9.60
CA GLN A 80 2.59 14.42 -8.67
C GLN A 80 3.36 13.16 -9.07
N ASP A 81 4.46 12.88 -8.37
CA ASP A 81 5.26 11.65 -8.57
C ASP A 81 4.61 10.42 -7.90
N HIS A 82 5.33 9.30 -7.81
CA HIS A 82 4.91 8.07 -7.11
C HIS A 82 5.54 7.99 -5.70
N PRO A 83 5.00 8.69 -4.68
CA PRO A 83 5.63 8.75 -3.37
C PRO A 83 5.52 7.44 -2.57
N VAL A 84 4.55 6.57 -2.90
CA VAL A 84 4.34 5.33 -2.17
C VAL A 84 5.23 4.25 -2.75
N ARG A 85 6.20 3.82 -1.95
CA ARG A 85 7.16 2.80 -2.34
C ARG A 85 6.49 1.45 -2.56
N TYR A 86 6.94 0.74 -3.59
CA TYR A 86 6.66 -0.68 -3.77
C TYR A 86 7.57 -1.53 -2.88
N THR A 87 7.24 -2.81 -2.73
CA THR A 87 8.00 -3.76 -1.92
C THR A 87 9.49 -3.77 -2.27
N ALA A 88 9.83 -3.61 -3.56
CA ALA A 88 11.22 -3.63 -4.04
C ALA A 88 12.06 -2.45 -3.49
N GLN A 89 11.40 -1.41 -3.02
CA GLN A 89 12.00 -0.15 -2.55
C GLN A 89 11.87 0.02 -1.02
N LEU A 90 11.25 -0.93 -0.31
CA LEU A 90 11.07 -0.84 1.14
C LEU A 90 12.40 -0.97 1.91
N ALA A 91 13.37 -1.71 1.37
CA ALA A 91 14.65 -2.00 2.02
C ALA A 91 15.72 -0.90 1.85
N ASP A 92 15.51 0.05 0.94
CA ASP A 92 16.41 1.20 0.78
C ASP A 92 16.00 2.29 1.79
N GLU A 93 16.94 2.77 2.61
CA GLU A 93 16.81 3.70 3.77
C GLU A 93 15.99 5.02 3.58
N PRO A 94 15.77 5.78 4.68
CA PRO A 94 14.50 5.88 5.40
C PRO A 94 13.38 6.67 4.66
N PRO A 95 12.10 6.43 5.00
CA PRO A 95 10.96 6.96 4.25
C PRO A 95 10.36 8.24 4.85
N ILE A 96 9.73 9.03 3.98
CA ILE A 96 8.50 9.74 4.34
C ILE A 96 7.39 8.68 4.46
#